data_AF-A0A0G0CAI7-F1
#
_entry.id   AF-A0A0G0CAI7-F1
#
_cell.length_a   1.000
_cell.length_b   1.000
_cell.length_c   1.000
_cell.angle_alpha   90.00
_cell.angle_beta   90.00
_cell.angle_gamma   90.00
#
_symmetry.space_group_name_H-M   'P 1'
#
loop_
_entity.id
_entity.type
_entity.pdbx_description
1 polymer ?
#
loop_
_entity_poly.entity_id
_entity_poly.type
_entity_poly.pdbx_seq_one_letter_code
_entity_poly.pdbx_strand_id
1 'polypeptide(L)'
;MKKWSLIIILIVVVSLLLSFFGLANAQSNTGTVILLEKEENPKFIGSYIEMSSNGLILDRDEWNNLLHLLWDNPGCIVPRQGMTTVFYADWSSGWYWKEKDNLFGDTCFKLTK
;
A
#
# COMPACT_ATOMS: atom_id res chain seq x y z
N MET A 1 18.02 3.72 -55.37
CA MET A 1 18.50 3.07 -54.14
C MET A 1 18.61 4.10 -53.00
N LYS A 2 17.51 4.43 -52.29
CA LYS A 2 17.53 5.37 -51.13
C LYS A 2 16.48 5.04 -50.05
N LYS A 3 15.80 3.88 -50.11
CA LYS A 3 14.71 3.53 -49.18
C LYS A 3 15.17 2.85 -47.88
N TRP A 4 16.36 2.23 -47.89
CA TRP A 4 16.89 1.51 -46.72
C TRP A 4 17.42 2.42 -45.61
N SER A 5 17.87 3.64 -45.96
CA SER A 5 18.44 4.59 -44.99
C SER A 5 17.39 5.13 -44.00
N LEU A 6 16.15 5.35 -44.48
CA LEU A 6 15.05 5.89 -43.69
C LEU A 6 14.55 4.91 -42.62
N ILE A 7 14.58 3.61 -42.92
CA ILE A 7 14.15 2.55 -42.01
C ILE A 7 15.12 2.43 -40.83
N ILE A 8 16.43 2.52 -41.09
CA ILE A 8 17.45 2.43 -40.05
C ILE A 8 17.36 3.63 -39.09
N ILE A 9 17.16 4.84 -39.64
CA ILE A 9 16.97 6.05 -38.83
C ILE A 9 15.73 5.90 -37.93
N LEU A 10 14.62 5.37 -38.48
CA LEU A 10 13.39 5.15 -37.71
C LEU A 10 13.61 4.17 -36.54
N ILE A 11 14.33 3.06 -36.77
CA ILE A 11 14.62 2.07 -35.73
C ILE A 11 15.46 2.70 -34.60
N VAL A 12 16.50 3.47 -34.95
CA VAL A 12 17.37 4.13 -33.96
C VAL A 12 16.57 5.14 -33.12
N VAL A 13 15.68 5.92 -33.74
CA VAL A 13 14.83 6.89 -33.04
C VAL A 13 13.82 6.19 -32.11
N VAL A 14 13.21 5.09 -32.55
CA VAL A 14 12.27 4.31 -31.71
C VAL A 14 13.00 3.65 -30.54
N SER A 15 14.19 3.09 -30.74
CA SER A 15 15.01 2.52 -29.67
C SER A 15 15.47 3.57 -28.65
N LEU A 16 15.83 4.78 -29.12
CA LEU A 16 16.14 5.92 -28.24
C LEU A 16 14.91 6.33 -27.44
N LEU A 17 13.75 6.50 -28.07
CA LEU A 17 12.50 6.83 -27.37
C LEU A 17 12.15 5.75 -26.32
N LEU A 18 12.27 4.46 -26.65
CA LEU A 18 12.04 3.38 -25.70
C LEU A 18 13.02 3.42 -24.50
N SER A 19 14.26 3.87 -24.70
CA SER A 19 15.21 4.06 -23.59
C SER A 19 14.87 5.27 -22.71
N PHE A 20 14.28 6.34 -23.26
CA PHE A 20 13.81 7.49 -22.49
C PHE A 20 12.53 7.18 -21.71
N PHE A 21 11.61 6.38 -22.27
CA PHE A 21 10.40 5.94 -21.56
C PHE A 21 10.62 4.73 -20.63
N GLY A 22 11.68 3.95 -20.85
CA GLY A 22 11.99 2.74 -20.08
C GLY A 22 12.70 2.96 -18.73
N LEU A 23 13.10 4.20 -18.41
CA LEU A 23 13.87 4.54 -17.20
C LEU A 23 13.04 5.18 -16.08
N ALA A 24 11.72 5.32 -16.24
CA ALA A 24 10.86 5.90 -15.19
C ALA A 24 10.50 4.93 -14.05
N ASN A 25 10.99 3.68 -14.07
CA ASN A 25 10.63 2.68 -13.06
C ASN A 25 11.82 2.20 -12.21
N ALA A 26 12.79 3.08 -11.95
CA ALA A 26 13.65 2.92 -10.78
C ALA A 26 12.85 3.28 -9.51
N GLN A 27 11.84 2.47 -9.21
CA GLN A 27 11.14 2.50 -7.93
C GLN A 27 12.17 2.08 -6.88
N SER A 28 12.71 3.08 -6.17
CA SER A 28 13.51 2.89 -4.98
C SER A 28 12.69 2.05 -4.00
N ASN A 29 12.99 0.76 -3.93
CA ASN A 29 12.40 -0.20 -2.99
C ASN A 29 12.87 0.13 -1.55
N THR A 30 12.41 1.23 -0.98
CA THR A 30 12.15 1.28 0.46
C THR A 30 10.84 0.52 0.65
N GLY A 31 10.93 -0.80 0.79
CA GLY A 31 9.77 -1.68 0.92
C GLY A 31 8.88 -1.22 2.07
N THR A 32 7.58 -1.18 1.84
CA THR A 32 6.60 -0.94 2.90
C THR A 32 6.69 -2.08 3.92
N VAL A 33 6.82 -1.75 5.20
CA VAL A 33 6.84 -2.75 6.28
C VAL A 33 5.43 -2.87 6.83
N ILE A 34 4.88 -4.08 6.83
CA ILE A 34 3.53 -4.35 7.34
C ILE A 34 3.64 -5.35 8.49
N LEU A 35 3.12 -4.97 9.64
CA LEU A 35 3.11 -5.80 10.85
C LEU A 35 1.66 -6.04 11.27
N LEU A 36 1.34 -7.30 11.58
CA LEU A 36 0.04 -7.70 12.12
C LEU A 36 0.25 -8.14 13.56
N GLU A 37 -0.30 -7.40 14.49
CA GLU A 37 -0.11 -7.59 15.93
C GLU A 37 -1.45 -7.82 16.63
N LYS A 38 -1.36 -8.43 17.82
CA LYS A 38 -2.52 -8.60 18.68
C LYS A 38 -2.82 -7.27 19.38
N GLU A 39 -4.08 -6.85 19.39
CA GLU A 39 -4.52 -5.71 20.19
C GLU A 39 -4.48 -6.08 21.68
N GLU A 40 -3.75 -5.30 22.47
CA GLU A 40 -3.59 -5.50 23.91
C GLU A 40 -4.60 -4.68 24.72
N ASN A 41 -5.11 -3.59 24.15
CA ASN A 41 -6.10 -2.77 24.83
C ASN A 41 -7.51 -3.36 24.65
N PRO A 42 -8.15 -3.86 25.72
CA PRO A 42 -9.46 -4.52 25.62
C PRO A 42 -10.60 -3.57 25.22
N LYS A 43 -10.35 -2.26 25.11
CA LYS A 43 -11.33 -1.30 24.59
C LYS A 43 -11.48 -1.36 23.08
N PHE A 44 -10.48 -1.89 22.38
CA PHE A 44 -10.39 -1.86 20.92
C PHE A 44 -10.54 -3.26 20.34
N ILE A 45 -11.31 -3.37 19.27
CA ILE A 45 -11.38 -4.56 18.41
C ILE A 45 -10.25 -4.57 17.37
N GLY A 46 -9.67 -3.40 17.11
CA GLY A 46 -8.47 -3.24 16.32
C GLY A 46 -8.10 -1.77 16.16
N SER A 47 -6.88 -1.54 15.72
CA SER A 47 -6.32 -0.23 15.44
C SER A 47 -5.24 -0.34 14.37
N TYR A 48 -4.80 0.79 13.83
CA TYR A 48 -3.58 0.82 13.03
C TYR A 48 -2.77 2.07 13.33
N ILE A 49 -1.47 1.98 13.07
CA ILE A 49 -0.53 3.08 13.18
C ILE A 49 0.38 3.05 11.96
N GLU A 50 0.51 4.17 11.27
CA GLU A 50 1.48 4.37 10.20
C GLU A 50 2.61 5.28 10.67
N MET A 51 3.83 4.81 10.52
CA MET A 51 5.05 5.48 10.95
C MET A 51 6.03 5.62 9.78
N SER A 52 6.70 6.75 9.71
CA SER A 52 7.82 6.91 8.78
C SER A 52 9.09 6.24 9.30
N SER A 53 10.10 6.14 8.43
CA SER A 53 11.38 5.49 8.73
C SER A 53 12.16 6.10 9.91
N ASN A 54 11.85 7.33 10.31
CA ASN A 54 12.43 7.99 11.48
C ASN A 54 11.60 7.81 12.77
N GLY A 55 10.51 7.03 12.72
CA GLY A 55 9.61 6.76 13.84
C GLY A 55 8.51 7.81 14.06
N LEU A 56 8.38 8.83 13.19
CA LEU A 56 7.27 9.78 13.27
C LEU A 56 5.95 9.10 12.88
N ILE A 57 4.96 9.15 13.77
CA ILE A 57 3.58 8.73 13.49
C ILE A 57 2.93 9.73 12.55
N LEU A 58 2.45 9.24 11.40
CA LEU A 58 1.81 10.05 10.36
C LEU A 58 0.30 9.88 10.33
N ASP A 59 -0.17 8.68 10.66
CA ASP A 59 -1.59 8.34 10.62
C ASP A 59 -1.89 7.26 11.67
N ARG A 60 -3.11 7.27 12.20
CA ARG A 60 -3.59 6.26 13.15
C ARG A 60 -5.10 6.31 13.25
N ASP A 61 -5.70 5.16 13.51
CA ASP A 61 -7.12 5.08 13.83
C ASP A 61 -7.41 3.85 14.70
N GLU A 62 -8.53 3.89 15.41
CA GLU A 62 -8.90 2.92 16.45
C GLU A 62 -10.38 2.56 16.35
N TRP A 63 -10.71 1.28 16.53
CA TRP A 63 -12.09 0.81 16.49
C TRP A 63 -12.46 0.08 17.76
N ASN A 64 -13.57 0.52 18.37
CA ASN A 64 -14.05 -0.04 19.65
C ASN A 64 -15.05 -1.18 19.43
N ASN A 65 -15.76 -1.19 18.30
CA ASN A 65 -16.80 -2.17 17.99
C ASN A 65 -17.19 -2.11 16.50
N LEU A 66 -18.09 -3.02 16.09
CA LEU A 66 -18.61 -3.09 14.73
C LEU A 66 -19.38 -1.83 14.30
N LEU A 67 -20.06 -1.13 15.22
CA LEU A 67 -20.78 0.10 14.86
C LEU A 67 -19.81 1.23 14.50
N HIS A 68 -18.70 1.36 15.23
CA HIS A 68 -17.60 2.28 14.90
C HIS A 68 -17.06 2.00 13.49
N LEU A 69 -16.86 0.72 13.15
CA LEU A 69 -16.45 0.32 11.80
C LEU A 69 -17.47 0.66 10.71
N LEU A 70 -18.77 0.68 11.02
CA LEU A 70 -19.81 1.00 10.04
C LEU A 70 -20.01 2.51 9.85
N TRP A 71 -19.88 3.29 10.92
CA TRP A 71 -20.06 4.74 10.90
C TRP A 71 -18.82 5.50 10.45
N ASP A 72 -17.65 5.12 10.97
CA ASP A 72 -16.38 5.74 10.61
C ASP A 72 -15.76 5.07 9.38
N ASN A 73 -16.40 3.99 8.90
CA ASN A 73 -16.08 3.21 7.70
C ASN A 73 -14.63 3.41 7.27
N PRO A 74 -13.65 2.80 7.98
CA PRO A 74 -12.35 2.68 7.38
C PRO A 74 -12.58 1.91 6.09
N GLY A 75 -12.47 2.65 4.99
CA GLY A 75 -12.12 2.05 3.73
C GLY A 75 -10.94 1.12 3.96
N CYS A 76 -10.73 0.21 3.03
CA CYS A 76 -9.56 -0.64 3.07
C CYS A 76 -8.29 0.23 3.22
N ILE A 77 -7.52 0.04 4.30
CA ILE A 77 -6.36 0.88 4.61
C ILE A 77 -5.24 0.50 3.65
N VAL A 78 -4.72 1.46 2.89
CA VAL A 78 -3.62 1.24 1.94
C VAL A 78 -2.32 1.71 2.59
N PRO A 79 -1.41 0.80 2.97
CA PRO A 79 -0.11 1.18 3.55
C PRO A 79 0.70 2.03 2.57
N ARG A 80 1.18 3.20 3.02
CA ARG A 80 1.98 4.08 2.14
C ARG A 80 3.38 3.52 1.90
N GLN A 81 3.89 3.72 0.69
CA GLN A 81 5.24 3.29 0.33
C GLN A 81 6.30 3.96 1.21
N GLY A 82 7.31 3.18 1.62
CA GLY A 82 8.40 3.66 2.48
C GLY A 82 8.03 3.89 3.94
N MET A 83 6.82 3.49 4.36
CA MET A 83 6.35 3.56 5.73
C MET A 83 6.31 2.17 6.38
N THR A 84 6.28 2.18 7.71
CA THR A 84 5.92 1.03 8.54
C THR A 84 4.48 1.20 8.99
N THR A 85 3.62 0.25 8.63
CA THR A 85 2.24 0.20 9.12
C THR A 85 2.07 -0.99 10.04
N VAL A 86 1.60 -0.74 11.26
CA VAL A 86 1.26 -1.78 12.24
C VAL A 86 -0.24 -1.84 12.38
N PHE A 87 -0.78 -3.03 12.22
CA PHE A 87 -2.20 -3.34 12.30
C PHE A 87 -2.45 -4.21 13.53
N TYR A 88 -3.18 -3.69 14.50
CA TYR A 88 -3.56 -4.39 15.73
C TYR A 88 -4.98 -4.92 15.62
N ALA A 89 -5.23 -6.15 16.04
CA ALA A 89 -6.59 -6.69 16.13
C ALA A 89 -6.80 -7.59 17.35
N ASP A 90 -8.02 -7.56 17.90
CA ASP A 90 -8.41 -8.45 18.99
C ASP A 90 -8.73 -9.85 18.45
N TRP A 91 -7.67 -10.64 18.25
CA TRP A 91 -7.77 -12.02 17.78
C TRP A 91 -8.56 -12.92 18.75
N SER A 92 -8.62 -12.56 20.05
CA SER A 92 -9.33 -13.35 21.05
C SER A 92 -10.84 -13.27 20.89
N SER A 93 -11.33 -12.13 20.41
CA SER A 93 -12.73 -11.93 20.02
C SER A 93 -13.01 -12.26 18.55
N GLY A 94 -12.02 -12.78 17.83
CA GLY A 94 -12.12 -13.19 16.42
C GLY A 94 -11.90 -12.08 15.40
N TRP A 95 -11.44 -10.90 15.80
CA TRP A 95 -11.13 -9.82 14.86
C TRP A 95 -9.74 -10.01 14.25
N TYR A 96 -9.58 -9.67 12.97
CA TYR A 96 -8.30 -9.72 12.27
C TYR A 96 -8.29 -8.79 11.06
N TRP A 97 -7.10 -8.34 10.67
CA TRP A 97 -6.91 -7.57 9.45
C TRP A 97 -6.78 -8.51 8.25
N LYS A 98 -7.63 -8.33 7.25
CA LYS A 98 -7.63 -9.12 6.02
C LYS A 98 -7.10 -8.30 4.86
N GLU A 99 -6.06 -8.82 4.21
CA GLU A 99 -5.56 -8.30 2.94
C GLU A 99 -6.61 -8.47 1.83
N LYS A 100 -6.81 -7.41 1.04
CA LYS A 100 -7.70 -7.32 -0.11
C LYS A 100 -7.11 -6.35 -1.12
N ASP A 101 -7.69 -6.32 -2.32
CA ASP A 101 -7.42 -5.27 -3.28
C ASP A 101 -8.52 -4.20 -3.20
N ASN A 102 -8.13 -2.93 -3.29
CA ASN A 102 -9.06 -1.83 -3.43
C ASN A 102 -9.62 -1.76 -4.88
N LEU A 103 -10.53 -0.82 -5.16
CA LEU A 103 -11.11 -0.65 -6.50
C LEU A 103 -10.10 -0.24 -7.58
N PHE A 104 -8.90 0.17 -7.18
CA PHE A 104 -7.80 0.59 -8.06
C PHE A 104 -6.75 -0.51 -8.25
N GLY A 105 -6.90 -1.66 -7.58
CA GLY A 105 -5.96 -2.78 -7.63
C GLY A 105 -4.78 -2.65 -6.67
N ASP A 106 -4.80 -1.70 -5.72
CA ASP A 106 -3.79 -1.62 -4.68
C ASP A 106 -4.12 -2.56 -3.52
N THR A 107 -3.10 -3.24 -3.00
CA THR A 107 -3.20 -4.03 -1.78
C THR A 107 -3.55 -3.16 -0.59
N CYS A 108 -4.54 -3.58 0.18
CA CYS A 108 -5.10 -2.87 1.30
C CYS A 108 -5.57 -3.83 2.40
N PHE A 109 -5.73 -3.33 3.61
CA PHE A 109 -6.08 -4.13 4.78
C PHE A 109 -7.42 -3.67 5.35
N LYS A 110 -8.32 -4.63 5.55
CA LYS A 110 -9.65 -4.37 6.12
C LYS A 110 -9.86 -5.18 7.39
N LEU A 111 -10.16 -4.49 8.49
CA LEU A 111 -10.54 -5.13 9.74
C LEU A 111 -11.84 -5.92 9.53
N THR A 112 -11.79 -7.20 9.87
CA THR A 112 -12.85 -8.19 9.64
C THR A 112 -12.99 -9.08 10.88
N LYS A 113 -14.15 -9.69 11.05
CA LYS A 113 -14.44 -10.70 12.06
C LYS A 113 -14.80 -12.02 11.38
#